data_AF-A0A314ZTS8-F1
#
_entry.id   AF-A0A314ZTS8-F1
#
_cell.length_a   1.000
_cell.length_b   1.000
_cell.length_c   1.000
_cell.angle_alpha   90.00
_cell.angle_beta   90.00
_cell.angle_gamma   90.00
#
_symmetry.space_group_name_H-M   'P 1'
#
loop_
_entity.id
_entity.type
_entity.pdbx_description
1 polymer ?
#
loop_
_entity_poly.entity_id
_entity_poly.type
_entity_poly.pdbx_seq_one_letter_code
_entity_poly.pdbx_strand_id
1 'polypeptide(L)'
;MGLQEKYNNPLISITENDVDELNDTSLSLAQALNDTNRIDYYHNHIYDDKAAIKKGIKLKGYFAWSLLDNFEWNFEYTVRLVSTTWITTMNLKGT
;
A
#
# COMPACT_ATOMS: atom_id res chain seq x y z
N MET A 1 -15.90 13.54 -13.91
CA MET A 1 -15.56 14.80 -13.20
C MET A 1 -14.63 14.46 -12.05
N GLY A 2 -13.38 14.92 -12.10
CA GLY A 2 -12.36 14.62 -11.10
C GLY A 2 -12.41 15.55 -9.87
N LEU A 3 -11.67 15.23 -8.81
CA LEU A 3 -11.56 16.08 -7.61
C LEU A 3 -11.09 17.51 -7.95
N GLN A 4 -10.20 17.63 -8.93
CA GLN A 4 -9.68 18.91 -9.43
C GLN A 4 -10.80 19.84 -9.93
N GLU A 5 -11.73 19.33 -10.74
CA GLU A 5 -12.83 20.09 -11.33
C GLU A 5 -13.91 20.39 -10.27
N LYS A 6 -14.25 19.38 -9.46
CA LYS A 6 -15.34 19.48 -8.48
C LYS A 6 -15.03 20.42 -7.32
N TYR A 7 -13.77 20.50 -6.90
CA TYR A 7 -13.36 21.22 -5.68
C TYR A 7 -12.35 22.35 -5.94
N ASN A 8 -12.28 22.87 -7.17
CA ASN A 8 -11.42 24.00 -7.54
C ASN A 8 -9.92 23.76 -7.25
N ASN A 9 -9.42 22.59 -7.64
CA ASN A 9 -8.02 22.17 -7.53
C ASN A 9 -7.38 22.45 -6.15
N PRO A 10 -7.90 21.81 -5.08
CA PRO A 10 -7.36 21.99 -3.74
C PRO A 10 -5.97 21.36 -3.62
N LEU A 11 -5.22 21.76 -2.59
CA LEU A 11 -4.02 21.04 -2.17
C LEU A 11 -4.44 19.73 -1.50
N ILE A 12 -3.99 18.59 -2.03
CA ILE A 12 -4.37 17.25 -1.55
C ILE A 12 -3.15 16.43 -1.13
N SER A 13 -3.39 15.39 -0.35
CA SER A 13 -2.42 14.33 -0.07
C SER A 13 -3.10 12.99 -0.37
N ILE A 14 -2.34 12.02 -0.88
CA ILE A 14 -2.77 10.62 -0.92
C ILE A 14 -2.42 10.03 0.44
N THR A 15 -3.43 9.80 1.26
CA THR A 15 -3.23 9.32 2.64
C THR A 15 -3.06 7.81 2.73
N GLU A 16 -3.60 7.08 1.75
CA GLU A 16 -3.53 5.63 1.68
C GLU A 16 -3.54 5.21 0.21
N ASN A 17 -2.65 4.26 -0.13
CA ASN A 17 -2.67 3.52 -1.38
C ASN A 17 -1.96 2.20 -1.14
N ASP A 18 -2.55 1.07 -1.56
CA ASP A 18 -1.98 -0.25 -1.33
C ASP A 18 -2.41 -1.30 -2.36
N VAL A 19 -1.69 -2.42 -2.39
CA VAL A 19 -2.06 -3.68 -3.02
C VAL A 19 -1.88 -4.82 -2.02
N ASP A 20 -2.88 -5.68 -1.91
CA ASP A 20 -2.86 -6.84 -1.05
C ASP A 20 -2.24 -8.06 -1.74
N GLU A 21 -1.61 -8.92 -0.94
CA GLU A 21 -1.18 -10.25 -1.36
C GLU A 21 -1.68 -11.31 -0.39
N LEU A 22 -2.00 -12.50 -0.91
CA LEU A 22 -2.42 -13.63 -0.08
C LEU A 22 -1.30 -14.05 0.87
N ASN A 23 -1.63 -14.29 2.14
CA ASN A 23 -0.66 -14.78 3.11
C ASN A 23 -0.43 -16.29 2.93
N ASP A 24 0.46 -16.65 1.99
CA ASP A 24 0.84 -18.04 1.76
C ASP A 24 1.85 -18.51 2.82
N THR A 25 1.32 -19.20 3.84
CA THR A 25 2.13 -19.77 4.94
C THR A 25 3.04 -20.92 4.53
N SER A 26 2.96 -21.40 3.28
CA SER A 26 3.87 -22.42 2.75
C SER A 26 5.20 -21.83 2.23
N LEU A 27 5.27 -20.52 2.02
CA LEU A 27 6.47 -19.84 1.53
C LEU A 27 7.54 -19.73 2.61
N SER A 28 8.80 -19.88 2.21
CA SER A 28 9.92 -19.44 3.04
C SER A 28 9.94 -17.92 3.16
N LEU A 29 10.58 -17.39 4.21
CA LEU A 29 10.73 -15.94 4.39
C LEU A 29 11.36 -15.25 3.17
N ALA A 30 12.36 -15.87 2.53
CA ALA A 30 12.99 -15.31 1.34
C ALA A 30 12.03 -15.21 0.15
N GLN A 31 11.13 -16.19 -0.02
CA GLN A 31 10.09 -16.16 -1.04
C GLN A 31 9.01 -15.13 -0.71
N ALA A 32 8.61 -15.05 0.57
CA ALA A 32 7.58 -14.13 1.03
C ALA A 32 8.06 -12.67 1.17
N LEU A 33 9.36 -12.41 1.00
CA LEU A 33 9.95 -11.06 0.89
C LEU A 33 10.15 -10.64 -0.57
N ASN A 34 9.93 -11.54 -1.53
CA ASN A 34 10.06 -11.26 -2.95
C ASN A 34 8.76 -10.62 -3.48
N ASP A 35 8.45 -9.43 -2.98
CA ASP A 35 7.18 -8.74 -3.21
C ASP A 35 7.22 -7.86 -4.48
N THR A 36 7.55 -8.47 -5.63
CA THR A 36 7.73 -7.73 -6.90
C THR A 36 6.44 -7.06 -7.38
N ASN A 37 5.28 -7.70 -7.18
CA ASN A 37 4.01 -7.12 -7.60
C ASN A 37 3.74 -5.81 -6.86
N ARG A 38 4.05 -5.79 -5.55
CA ARG A 38 3.94 -4.59 -4.72
C ARG A 38 4.92 -3.48 -5.13
N ILE A 39 6.16 -3.84 -5.44
CA ILE A 39 7.14 -2.86 -5.96
C ILE A 39 6.61 -2.23 -7.25
N ASP A 40 6.12 -3.04 -8.18
CA ASP A 40 5.58 -2.58 -9.47
C ASP A 40 4.32 -1.73 -9.27
N TYR A 41 3.44 -2.12 -8.35
CA TYR A 41 2.23 -1.37 -8.01
C TYR A 41 2.57 0.07 -7.57
N TYR A 42 3.47 0.22 -6.59
CA TYR A 42 3.86 1.54 -6.10
C TYR A 42 4.65 2.33 -7.13
N HIS A 43 5.52 1.69 -7.90
CA HIS A 43 6.24 2.36 -8.97
C HIS A 43 5.28 2.98 -9.99
N ASN A 44 4.25 2.23 -10.40
CA ASN A 44 3.25 2.71 -11.35
C ASN A 44 2.39 3.85 -10.76
N HIS A 45 1.94 3.73 -9.51
CA HIS A 45 1.12 4.77 -8.88
C HIS A 45 1.90 6.08 -8.67
N ILE A 46 3.14 6.00 -8.20
CA ILE A 46 4.01 7.18 -8.03
C ILE A 46 4.32 7.81 -9.40
N TYR A 47 4.47 6.99 -10.44
CA TYR A 47 4.63 7.48 -11.82
C TYR A 47 3.40 8.27 -12.28
N ASP A 48 2.19 7.75 -12.03
CA ASP A 48 0.94 8.41 -12.37
C ASP A 48 0.72 9.68 -11.54
N ASP A 49 1.06 9.69 -10.26
CA ASP A 49 1.04 10.88 -9.40
C ASP A 49 1.96 11.98 -9.94
N LYS A 50 3.15 11.59 -10.39
CA LYS A 50 4.07 12.53 -11.04
C LYS A 50 3.48 13.09 -12.33
N ALA A 51 2.76 12.27 -13.11
CA ALA A 51 2.06 12.73 -14.30
C ALA A 51 0.88 13.66 -13.96
N ALA A 52 0.15 13.40 -12.89
CA ALA A 52 -0.90 14.25 -12.35
C ALA A 52 -0.38 15.62 -11.89
N ILE A 53 0.75 15.65 -11.18
CA ILE A 53 1.43 16.89 -10.79
C ILE A 53 1.79 17.72 -12.03
N LYS A 54 2.33 17.09 -13.08
CA LYS A 54 2.63 17.77 -14.35
C LYS A 54 1.40 18.35 -15.04
N LYS A 55 0.21 17.79 -14.80
CA LYS A 55 -1.09 18.28 -15.30
C LYS A 55 -1.71 19.36 -14.40
N GLY A 56 -1.01 19.79 -13.34
CA GLY A 56 -1.42 20.90 -12.48
C GLY A 56 -2.20 20.48 -11.21
N ILE A 57 -2.28 19.19 -10.89
CA ILE A 57 -2.82 18.73 -9.60
C ILE A 57 -1.85 19.14 -8.48
N LYS A 58 -2.38 19.74 -7.42
CA LYS A 58 -1.60 20.14 -6.24
C LYS A 58 -1.49 18.99 -5.25
N LEU A 59 -0.50 18.10 -5.44
CA LEU A 59 -0.22 17.01 -4.51
C LEU A 59 0.88 17.40 -3.52
N LYS A 60 0.60 17.27 -2.23
CA LYS A 60 1.52 17.60 -1.11
C LYS A 60 2.36 16.40 -0.68
N GLY A 61 1.80 15.20 -0.76
CA GLY A 61 2.46 14.00 -0.28
C GLY A 61 1.68 12.73 -0.62
N TYR A 62 2.38 11.62 -0.47
CA TYR A 62 1.91 10.27 -0.73
C TYR A 62 2.31 9.40 0.46
N PHE A 63 1.36 8.66 1.00
CA PHE A 63 1.54 7.74 2.10
C PHE A 63 1.15 6.34 1.62
N ALA A 64 2.15 5.48 1.47
CA ALA A 64 1.91 4.05 1.25
C ALA A 64 1.17 3.50 2.46
N TRP A 65 0.05 2.84 2.21
CA TRP A 65 -0.61 2.05 3.24
C TRP A 65 -0.11 0.62 3.12
N SER A 66 0.25 -0.09 4.18
CA SER A 66 0.56 0.40 5.52
C SER A 66 2.05 0.24 5.81
N LEU A 67 2.52 0.66 7.00
CA LEU A 67 3.92 0.45 7.35
C LEU A 67 4.23 -1.03 7.64
N LEU A 68 3.26 -1.76 8.20
CA LEU A 68 3.41 -3.09 8.82
C LEU A 68 2.24 -4.01 8.44
N ASP A 69 2.50 -5.31 8.29
CA ASP A 69 1.41 -6.29 8.19
C ASP A 69 0.51 -6.14 9.43
N ASN A 70 -0.80 -6.00 9.22
CA ASN A 70 -1.75 -5.70 10.29
C ASN A 70 -3.02 -6.56 10.18
N PHE A 71 -3.96 -6.34 11.10
CA PHE A 71 -5.25 -7.03 11.12
C PHE A 71 -6.20 -6.40 10.10
N GLU A 72 -6.66 -7.20 9.13
CA GLU A 72 -7.51 -6.72 8.06
C GLU A 72 -8.96 -7.17 8.21
N TRP A 73 -9.66 -6.60 9.20
CA TRP A 73 -11.11 -6.72 9.39
C TRP A 73 -11.64 -8.16 9.20
N ASN A 74 -12.42 -8.39 8.15
CA ASN A 74 -13.04 -9.68 7.83
C ASN A 74 -12.04 -10.74 7.35
N PHE A 75 -10.84 -10.32 6.92
CA PHE A 75 -9.75 -11.17 6.48
C PHE A 75 -8.74 -11.47 7.59
N GLU A 76 -8.88 -10.82 8.74
CA GLU A 76 -8.00 -11.00 9.89
C GLU A 76 -6.51 -10.92 9.49
N TYR A 77 -5.73 -11.96 9.72
CA TYR A 77 -4.31 -12.05 9.32
C TYR A 77 -4.06 -12.93 8.09
N THR A 78 -5.10 -13.25 7.33
CA THR A 78 -5.01 -14.14 6.15
C THR A 78 -4.58 -13.41 4.87
N VAL A 79 -4.60 -12.08 4.90
CA VAL A 79 -4.16 -11.20 3.83
C VAL A 79 -3.07 -10.30 4.37
N ARG A 80 -2.08 -10.00 3.51
CA ARG A 80 -1.00 -9.08 3.83
C ARG A 80 -1.26 -7.75 3.15
N LEU A 81 -1.78 -6.81 3.94
CA LEU A 81 -1.67 -5.39 3.63
C LEU A 81 -0.32 -4.90 4.15
N VAL A 82 0.40 -4.14 3.33
CA VAL A 82 1.82 -3.75 3.48
C VAL A 82 2.16 -3.27 4.89
N SER A 83 3.32 -3.42 5.53
CA SER A 83 4.58 -4.14 5.41
C SER A 83 5.67 -3.71 4.44
N THR A 84 6.33 -2.58 4.75
CA THR A 84 7.76 -2.43 4.40
C THR A 84 8.67 -3.32 5.26
N THR A 85 8.11 -3.97 6.28
CA THR A 85 8.81 -4.83 7.25
C THR A 85 7.91 -5.99 7.69
N TRP A 86 8.27 -7.22 7.29
CA TRP A 86 7.58 -8.46 7.69
C TRP A 86 7.46 -8.54 9.22
N ILE A 87 6.24 -8.68 9.74
CA ILE A 87 6.03 -9.07 11.14
C ILE A 87 5.62 -10.54 11.15
N THR A 88 6.46 -11.39 11.75
CA THR A 88 6.05 -12.76 12.11
C THR A 88 4.95 -12.71 13.17
N THR A 89 3.69 -12.77 12.73
CA THR A 89 2.51 -12.97 13.60
C THR A 89 2.51 -14.35 14.30
N MET A 90 3.43 -15.24 13.93
CA MET A 90 3.59 -16.58 14.53
C MET A 90 3.99 -16.58 16.01
N ASN A 91 4.44 -15.46 16.59
CA ASN A 91 4.79 -15.38 18.02
C ASN A 91 3.64 -14.89 18.94
N LEU A 92 2.46 -14.56 18.41
CA LEU A 92 1.35 -14.06 19.22
C LEU A 92 0.23 -15.08 19.49
N LYS A 93 0.25 -16.26 18.84
CA LYS A 93 -0.68 -17.38 19.14
C LYS A 93 -0.08 -18.43 20.08
N GLY A 94 0.94 -18.06 20.87
CA GLY A 94 1.71 -18.98 21.71
C GLY A 94 1.89 -18.50 23.15
N THR A 95 0.80 -18.22 23.86
CA THR A 95 0.65 -18.34 25.33
C THR A 95 -0.79 -18.67 25.67
#